data_AF-A0A2S5QN89-F1
#
_entry.id   AF-A0A2S5QN89-F1
#
_cell.length_a   1.000
_cell.length_b   1.000
_cell.length_c   1.000
_cell.angle_alpha   90.00
_cell.angle_beta   90.00
_cell.angle_gamma   90.00
#
_symmetry.space_group_name_H-M   'P 1'
#
loop_
_entity.id
_entity.type
_entity.pdbx_description
1 polymer ?
#
loop_
_entity_poly.entity_id
_entity_poly.type
_entity_poly.pdbx_seq_one_letter_code
_entity_poly.pdbx_strand_id
1 'polypeptide(L)' 'MSSKLLLNAAEKQTALWIKIKAHLEARLETCRKQNDGDADAVQTAKMRGRILEIKSFLALENTPPSLTKGLEESRPFE' A
#
# COMPACT_ATOMS: atom_id res chain seq x y z
N MET A 1 -19.71 -4.29 -13.28
CA MET A 1 -18.72 -3.36 -13.86
C MET A 1 -17.83 -2.85 -12.73
N SER A 2 -16.56 -3.24 -12.65
CA SER A 2 -15.64 -2.62 -11.68
C SER A 2 -15.16 -1.31 -12.26
N SER A 3 -15.77 -0.20 -11.83
CA SER A 3 -15.22 1.12 -12.09
C SER A 3 -13.82 1.19 -11.46
N LYS A 4 -12.81 1.40 -12.29
CA LYS A 4 -11.43 1.57 -11.86
C LYS A 4 -11.33 2.91 -11.13
N LEU A 5 -11.28 2.86 -9.80
CA LEU A 5 -11.22 4.04 -8.95
C LEU A 5 -9.79 4.61 -9.05
N LEU A 6 -9.62 5.67 -9.83
CA LEU A 6 -8.35 6.38 -10.03
C LEU A 6 -8.64 7.88 -9.98
N LEU A 7 -7.80 8.60 -9.25
CA LEU A 7 -7.91 10.04 -9.15
C LEU A 7 -7.40 10.72 -10.42
N ASN A 8 -8.16 11.67 -10.94
CA ASN A 8 -7.72 12.56 -12.00
C ASN A 8 -6.82 13.69 -11.45
N ALA A 9 -6.26 14.52 -12.33
CA ALA A 9 -5.31 15.57 -11.94
C ALA A 9 -5.91 16.61 -10.99
N ALA A 10 -7.18 16.99 -11.17
CA ALA A 10 -7.85 17.97 -10.31
C ALA A 10 -8.10 17.40 -8.91
N GLU A 11 -8.53 16.13 -8.82
CA GLU A 11 -8.79 15.45 -7.56
C GLU A 11 -7.52 15.33 -6.70
N LYS A 12 -6.37 15.02 -7.33
CA LYS A 12 -5.07 14.93 -6.66
C LYS A 12 -4.60 16.25 -6.04
N GLN A 13 -5.04 17.38 -6.58
CA GLN A 13 -4.64 18.70 -6.12
C GLN A 13 -5.60 19.28 -5.08
N THR A 14 -6.72 18.58 -4.78
CA THR A 14 -7.64 19.04 -3.75
C THR A 14 -6.99 19.02 -2.37
N ALA A 15 -7.29 20.04 -1.56
CA ALA A 15 -6.84 20.11 -0.17
C ALA A 15 -7.29 18.88 0.65
N LEU A 16 -8.43 18.28 0.29
CA LEU A 16 -8.94 17.06 0.91
C LEU A 16 -8.00 15.87 0.64
N TRP A 17 -7.68 15.60 -0.63
CA TRP A 17 -6.77 14.50 -0.98
C TRP A 17 -5.40 14.68 -0.34
N ILE A 18 -4.84 15.89 -0.37
CA ILE A 18 -3.53 16.19 0.24
C ILE A 18 -3.53 15.82 1.73
N LYS A 19 -4.58 16.17 2.48
CA LYS A 19 -4.71 15.82 3.92
C LYS A 19 -4.86 14.32 4.14
N ILE A 20 -5.68 13.65 3.32
CA ILE A 20 -5.87 12.20 3.41
C ILE A 20 -4.56 11.47 3.10
N LYS A 21 -3.88 11.84 2.02
CA LYS A 21 -2.59 11.29 1.62
C LYS A 21 -1.57 11.43 2.74
N ALA A 22 -1.38 12.63 3.29
CA ALA A 22 -0.45 12.87 4.39
C ALA A 22 -0.76 11.99 5.61
N HIS A 23 -2.04 11.84 5.97
CA HIS A 23 -2.46 10.96 7.04
C HIS A 23 -2.15 9.48 6.76
N LEU A 24 -2.39 9.02 5.53
CA LEU A 24 -2.10 7.65 5.10
C LEU A 24 -0.59 7.36 5.08
N GLU A 25 0.23 8.29 4.61
CA GLU A 25 1.70 8.19 4.61
C GLU A 25 2.26 8.10 6.03
N ALA A 26 1.77 8.95 6.96
CA ALA A 26 2.17 8.90 8.36
C ALA A 26 1.80 7.55 9.02
N ARG A 27 0.63 7.01 8.69
CA ARG A 27 0.20 5.69 9.16
C ARG A 27 1.03 4.56 8.57
N LEU A 28 1.35 4.64 7.27
CA LEU A 28 2.21 3.66 6.61
C LEU A 28 3.57 3.58 7.30
N GLU A 29 4.16 4.73 7.61
CA GLU A 29 5.44 4.81 8.32
C GLU A 29 5.37 4.23 9.73
N THR A 30 4.28 4.53 10.45
CA THR A 30 4.04 3.94 11.78
C THR A 30 3.95 2.41 11.70
N CYS A 31 3.20 1.87 10.73
CA CYS A 31 3.08 0.43 10.54
C CYS A 31 4.41 -0.22 10.14
N ARG A 32 5.24 0.44 9.33
CA ARG A 32 6.59 -0.04 8.98
C ARG A 32 7.48 -0.15 10.22
N LYS A 33 7.57 0.92 11.00
CA LYS A 33 8.34 0.91 12.26
C LYS A 33 7.89 -0.18 13.23
N GLN A 34 6.58 -0.44 13.31
CA GLN A 34 6.04 -1.50 14.16
C GLN A 34 6.32 -2.91 13.58
N ASN A 35 6.26 -3.07 12.26
CA ASN A 35 6.59 -4.33 11.59
C ASN A 35 8.09 -4.67 11.69
N ASP A 36 8.96 -3.65 11.74
CA ASP A 36 10.41 -3.84 11.83
C ASP A 36 10.89 -4.10 13.28
N GLY A 37 9.98 -4.01 14.27
CA GLY A 37 10.25 -4.41 15.66
C GLY A 37 9.98 -5.90 15.91
N ASP A 38 10.28 -6.36 17.13
CA ASP A 38 10.00 -7.74 17.56
C ASP A 38 8.50 -7.92 17.84
N ALA A 39 7.79 -8.45 16.84
CA ALA A 39 6.39 -8.84 16.94
C ALA A 39 6.23 -10.34 16.62
N ASP A 40 5.20 -10.96 17.17
CA ASP A 40 4.90 -12.36 16.83
C ASP A 40 4.44 -12.50 15.36
N ALA A 41 4.41 -13.73 14.86
CA ALA A 41 4.07 -14.00 13.46
C ALA A 41 2.66 -13.51 13.06
N VAL A 42 1.69 -13.56 13.98
CA VAL A 42 0.31 -13.16 13.73
C VAL A 42 0.19 -11.64 13.69
N GLN A 43 0.86 -10.95 14.61
CA GLN A 43 0.95 -9.49 14.65
C GLN A 43 1.65 -8.96 13.40
N THR A 44 2.75 -9.58 13.00
CA THR A 44 3.46 -9.28 11.75
C THR A 44 2.55 -9.44 10.53
N ALA A 45 1.80 -10.55 10.45
CA ALA A 45 0.86 -10.78 9.35
C ALA A 45 -0.25 -9.70 9.29
N LYS A 46 -0.83 -9.33 10.44
CA LYS A 46 -1.81 -8.24 10.54
C LYS A 46 -1.23 -6.91 10.10
N MET A 47 0.00 -6.60 10.52
CA MET A 47 0.68 -5.35 10.17
C MET A 47 0.96 -5.26 8.66
N ARG A 48 1.43 -6.36 8.06
CA ARG A 48 1.62 -6.46 6.60
C ARG A 48 0.31 -6.29 5.84
N GLY A 49 -0.78 -6.88 6.33
CA GLY A 49 -2.12 -6.67 5.78
C GLY A 49 -2.53 -5.20 5.79
N ARG A 50 -2.32 -4.50 6.91
CA ARG A 50 -2.60 -3.06 7.03
C ARG A 50 -1.73 -2.21 6.11
N ILE A 51 -0.45 -2.56 5.97
CA ILE A 51 0.48 -1.90 5.04
C ILE A 51 -0.03 -2.03 3.60
N LEU A 52 -0.46 -3.23 3.19
CA LEU A 52 -1.01 -3.47 1.85
C LEU A 52 -2.28 -2.66 1.59
N GLU A 53 -3.19 -2.62 2.56
CA GLU A 53 -4.41 -1.81 2.47
C GLU A 53 -4.09 -0.31 2.28
N ILE A 54 -3.19 0.25 3.10
CA ILE A 54 -2.80 1.68 2.97
C ILE A 54 -2.15 1.94 1.62
N LYS A 55 -1.27 1.05 1.15
CA LYS A 55 -0.68 1.15 -0.19
C LYS A 55 -1.73 1.10 -1.29
N SER A 56 -2.81 0.33 -1.14
CA SER A 56 -3.89 0.28 -2.12
C SER A 56 -4.65 1.62 -2.23
N PHE A 57 -4.84 2.33 -1.11
CA PHE A 57 -5.42 3.68 -1.12
C PHE A 57 -4.47 4.70 -1.74
N LEU A 58 -3.17 4.66 -1.39
CA LEU A 58 -2.17 5.53 -1.99
C LEU A 58 -1.97 5.24 -3.49
N ALA A 59 -2.28 4.03 -3.95
CA ALA A 59 -2.24 3.70 -5.38
C ALA A 59 -3.35 4.39 -6.19
N LEU A 60 -4.39 4.96 -5.57
CA LEU A 60 -5.47 5.67 -6.27
C LEU A 60 -4.97 6.90 -7.03
N GLU A 61 -3.88 7.54 -6.58
CA GLU A 61 -3.27 8.67 -7.31
C GLU A 61 -2.27 8.23 -8.38
N ASN A 62 -1.83 6.96 -8.34
CA ASN A 62 -0.83 6.43 -9.26
C ASN A 62 -1.53 5.62 -10.35
N THR A 63 -1.06 5.74 -11.59
CA THR A 63 -1.47 4.76 -12.61
C THR A 63 -0.98 3.40 -12.11
N PRO A 64 -1.83 2.35 -12.07
CA PRO A 64 -1.48 1.13 -11.35
C PRO A 64 -0.13 0.63 -11.87
N PRO A 65 0.87 0.46 -11.00
CA PRO A 65 1.98 -0.40 -11.37
C PRO A 65 1.33 -1.75 -11.61
N SER A 66 1.45 -2.27 -12.83
CA SER A 66 1.17 -3.68 -13.11
C SER A 66 1.76 -4.47 -11.95
N LEU A 67 0.97 -5.32 -11.29
CA LEU A 67 1.37 -6.20 -10.21
C LEU A 67 2.67 -6.91 -10.62
N THR A 68 3.82 -6.30 -10.31
CA THR A 68 5.08 -6.75 -10.86
C THR A 68 5.53 -7.85 -9.93
N LYS A 69 5.26 -9.08 -10.39
CA LYS A 69 5.97 -10.33 -10.09
C LYS A 69 6.39 -10.49 -8.63
N GLY A 70 5.51 -11.15 -7.86
CA GLY A 70 5.90 -11.97 -6.71
C GLY A 70 5.77 -13.47 -6.97
N LEU A 71 5.63 -13.90 -8.24
CA LEU A 71 5.43 -15.31 -8.65
C LEU A 71 6.51 -15.81 -9.63
N GLU A 72 7.64 -15.13 -9.72
CA GLU A 72 8.89 -15.66 -10.28
C GLU A 72 9.93 -15.34 -9.20
N GLU A 73 10.41 -16.25 -8.37
CA GLU A 73 11.12 -17.47 -8.69
C GLU A 73 10.66 -18.61 -7.76
N SER A 74 9.78 -19.48 -8.23
CA SER A 74 9.92 -20.89 -7.92
C SER A 74 11.20 -21.34 -8.62
N ARG A 75 12.34 -21.44 -7.91
CA ARG A 75 13.47 -22.20 -8.43
C ARG A 75 13.23 -23.68 -8.15
N PRO A 76 13.02 -24.54 -9.15
CA PRO A 76 13.39 -25.93 -9.02
C PRO A 76 14.87 -26.11 -9.41
N PHE A 77 15.57 -26.85 -8.56
CA PHE A 77 16.74 -27.71 -8.82
C PHE A 77 18.10 -27.08 -9.18
N GLU A 78 19.05 -27.15 -8.24
CA GLU A 78 20.21 -28.06 -8.31
C GLU A 78 20.49 -28.63 -6.90
#